data_AF-A0A0G1W9Q5-F1
#
_entry.id   AF-A0A0G1W9Q5-F1
#
_cell.length_a   1.000
_cell.length_b   1.000
_cell.length_c   1.000
_cell.angle_alpha   90.00
_cell.angle_beta   90.00
_cell.angle_gamma   90.00
#
_symmetry.space_group_name_H-M   'P 1'
#
loop_
_entity.id
_entity.type
_entity.pdbx_description
1 polymer ?
#
loop_
_entity_poly.entity_id
_entity_poly.type
_entity_poly.pdbx_seq_one_letter_code
_entity_poly.pdbx_strand_id
1 'polypeptide(L)'
;MLKKIFIFSGLILILALAIWVMFFRNNNAPLAESIRNALPFGSGENSGQPTDPSTSLGTSNQGEFDEFGQPTVNLFRLAVEPVAGAVAFNKSSSTVAVRYVDRATGHIFEVILPKDTAMGALEKKRVANKTLPKIYEVYFRTDGQAVLLRSLKDDSDTVENLALTLTPPKATSTDGLYEISAAVLRGDIESVAVGAGNTLYYSLKDSGSIVSSAFNNIALKTLFSSVFTDWRLSAAGSSLR
;
A
#
# COMPACT_ATOMS: atom_id res chain seq x y z
N MET A 1 24.08 -45.65 41.62
CA MET A 1 24.65 -46.02 40.31
C MET A 1 23.59 -46.18 39.21
N LEU A 2 22.36 -46.65 39.52
CA LEU A 2 21.26 -46.79 38.54
C LEU A 2 20.92 -45.52 37.72
N LYS A 3 20.86 -44.33 38.33
CA LYS A 3 20.51 -43.09 37.63
C LYS A 3 21.48 -42.72 36.48
N LYS A 4 22.77 -43.04 36.64
CA LYS A 4 23.78 -42.79 35.59
C LYS A 4 23.62 -43.77 34.41
N ILE A 5 23.17 -45.00 34.67
CA ILE A 5 22.84 -46.00 33.65
C ILE A 5 21.64 -45.53 32.79
N PHE A 6 20.60 -44.97 33.41
CA PHE A 6 19.42 -44.48 32.67
C PHE A 6 19.74 -43.28 31.78
N ILE A 7 20.58 -42.36 32.26
CA ILE A 7 21.02 -41.19 31.47
C ILE A 7 21.87 -41.66 30.28
N PHE A 8 22.78 -42.60 30.49
CA PHE A 8 23.65 -43.11 29.43
C PHE A 8 22.86 -43.90 28.37
N SER A 9 21.88 -44.70 28.79
CA SER A 9 20.95 -45.41 27.90
C SER A 9 20.10 -44.45 27.07
N GLY A 10 19.56 -43.39 27.69
CA GLY A 10 18.80 -42.36 26.99
C GLY A 10 19.64 -41.62 25.94
N LEU A 11 20.90 -41.32 26.25
CA LEU A 11 21.82 -40.68 25.31
C LEU A 11 22.11 -41.57 24.09
N ILE A 12 22.32 -42.87 24.32
CA ILE A 12 22.54 -43.84 23.24
C ILE A 12 21.29 -43.98 22.37
N LEU A 13 20.09 -43.99 22.97
CA LEU A 13 18.84 -44.05 22.23
C LEU A 13 18.65 -42.82 21.31
N ILE A 14 18.98 -41.62 21.80
CA ILE A 14 18.90 -40.39 21.02
C ILE A 14 19.91 -40.41 19.86
N LEU A 15 21.13 -40.88 20.11
CA LEU A 15 22.14 -41.03 19.05
C LEU A 15 21.72 -42.06 18.00
N ALA A 16 21.17 -43.20 18.41
CA ALA A 16 20.66 -44.20 17.50
C ALA A 16 19.49 -43.67 16.66
N LEU A 17 18.60 -42.88 17.26
CA LEU A 17 17.50 -42.22 16.55
C LEU A 17 18.02 -41.19 15.53
N ALA A 18 19.03 -40.39 15.90
CA ALA A 18 19.64 -39.41 15.01
C ALA A 18 20.33 -40.07 13.81
N ILE A 19 21.06 -41.18 14.04
CA ILE A 19 21.69 -41.98 12.99
C ILE A 19 20.61 -42.61 12.09
N TRP A 20 19.55 -43.16 12.68
CA TRP A 20 18.44 -43.74 11.93
C TRP A 20 17.75 -42.71 11.03
N VAL A 21 17.46 -41.51 11.56
CA VAL A 21 16.91 -40.39 10.77
C VAL A 21 17.86 -39.95 9.66
N MET A 22 19.18 -39.95 9.88
CA MET A 22 20.14 -39.59 8.83
C MET A 22 20.28 -40.65 7.73
N PHE A 23 20.22 -41.95 8.06
CA PHE A 23 20.42 -43.02 7.09
C PHE A 23 19.15 -43.48 6.37
N PHE A 24 17.97 -43.36 7.00
CA PHE A 24 16.68 -43.76 6.40
C PHE A 24 15.88 -42.60 5.81
N ARG A 25 16.37 -41.36 5.93
CA ARG A 25 15.82 -40.22 5.18
C ARG A 25 16.31 -40.31 3.74
N ASN A 26 15.47 -40.88 2.87
CA ASN A 26 15.66 -40.87 1.42
C ASN A 26 16.04 -39.45 0.96
N ASN A 27 17.27 -39.31 0.44
CA ASN A 27 17.91 -38.04 0.10
C ASN A 27 17.48 -37.48 -1.27
N ASN A 28 16.18 -37.29 -1.50
CA ASN A 28 15.70 -36.71 -2.76
C ASN A 28 14.89 -35.42 -2.62
N ALA A 29 14.93 -34.74 -1.47
CA ALA A 29 14.30 -33.42 -1.33
C ALA A 29 15.26 -32.42 -0.64
N PRO A 30 15.59 -31.27 -1.28
CA PRO A 30 16.40 -30.23 -0.68
C PRO A 30 15.71 -29.66 0.57
N LEU A 31 16.50 -29.36 1.61
CA LEU A 31 16.05 -28.85 2.92
C LEU A 31 15.09 -27.64 2.84
N ALA A 32 15.19 -26.84 1.77
CA ALA A 32 14.34 -25.68 1.53
C ALA A 32 12.88 -26.04 1.21
N GLU A 33 12.63 -27.17 0.55
CA GLU A 33 11.29 -27.63 0.18
C GLU A 33 10.53 -28.22 1.37
N SER A 34 11.25 -28.90 2.27
CA SER A 34 10.67 -29.47 3.49
C SER A 34 10.22 -28.39 4.47
N ILE A 35 10.90 -27.24 4.53
CA ILE A 35 10.52 -26.11 5.38
C ILE A 35 9.35 -25.33 4.76
N ARG A 36 9.30 -25.14 3.43
CA ARG A 36 8.15 -24.51 2.75
C ARG A 36 6.85 -25.31 2.90
N ASN A 37 6.93 -26.64 2.82
CA ASN A 37 5.77 -27.52 2.95
C ASN A 37 5.26 -27.66 4.40
N ALA A 38 6.02 -27.18 5.39
CA ALA A 38 5.65 -27.19 6.81
C ALA A 38 4.97 -25.90 7.28
N LEU A 39 4.93 -24.86 6.45
CA LEU A 39 4.30 -23.58 6.77
C LEU A 39 2.91 -23.47 6.10
N PRO A 40 1.91 -22.87 6.76
CA PRO A 40 0.53 -22.78 6.26
C PRO A 40 0.35 -21.77 5.11
N PHE A 41 1.43 -21.31 4.47
CA PHE A 41 1.42 -20.22 3.47
C PHE A 41 1.44 -20.71 2.01
N GLY A 42 1.22 -22.01 1.76
CA GLY A 42 1.02 -22.54 0.41
C GLY A 42 2.31 -22.80 -0.39
N SER A 43 2.36 -23.95 -1.05
CA SER A 43 3.44 -24.36 -1.95
C SER A 43 3.29 -23.68 -3.32
N GLY A 44 3.85 -22.48 -3.47
CA GLY A 44 3.99 -21.83 -4.77
C GLY A 44 5.04 -22.54 -5.62
N GLU A 45 4.69 -22.81 -6.88
CA GLU A 45 5.54 -23.43 -7.90
C GLU A 45 6.82 -22.59 -8.12
N ASN A 46 7.98 -23.26 -8.21
CA ASN A 46 9.31 -22.64 -8.28
C ASN A 46 9.50 -21.78 -9.55
N SER A 47 9.16 -20.49 -9.51
CA SER A 47 9.46 -19.52 -10.60
C SER A 47 10.85 -18.87 -10.46
N GLY A 48 11.90 -19.66 -10.21
CA GLY A 48 13.20 -19.10 -9.79
C GLY A 48 14.47 -19.76 -10.29
N GLN A 49 14.42 -20.67 -11.27
CA GLN A 49 15.65 -21.24 -11.85
C GLN A 49 15.80 -20.84 -13.32
N PRO A 50 16.92 -20.21 -13.73
CA PRO A 50 17.14 -19.85 -15.13
C PRO A 50 17.43 -21.12 -15.92
N THR A 51 16.64 -21.36 -16.96
CA THR A 51 16.91 -22.39 -17.97
C THR A 51 16.89 -21.70 -19.33
N ASP A 52 17.93 -21.88 -20.12
CA ASP A 52 18.05 -21.35 -21.48
C ASP A 52 18.82 -22.38 -22.33
N PRO A 53 18.62 -22.50 -23.65
CA PRO A 53 17.37 -22.50 -24.44
C PRO A 53 17.30 -23.72 -25.38
N SER A 54 16.12 -24.34 -25.57
CA SER A 54 15.67 -24.91 -26.87
C SER A 54 14.49 -25.87 -26.71
N THR A 55 13.32 -25.36 -26.34
CA THR A 55 12.07 -26.06 -26.62
C THR A 55 10.97 -25.01 -26.68
N SER A 56 10.31 -24.89 -27.83
CA SER A 56 9.21 -23.94 -27.98
C SER A 56 8.11 -24.30 -26.99
N LEU A 57 7.95 -23.47 -25.96
CA LEU A 57 6.78 -23.54 -25.10
C LEU A 57 5.55 -23.27 -25.97
N GLY A 58 4.63 -24.23 -25.98
CA GLY A 58 3.26 -23.98 -26.39
C GLY A 58 2.73 -22.84 -25.51
N THR A 59 2.39 -21.73 -26.17
CA THR A 59 1.79 -20.57 -25.56
C THR A 59 0.41 -20.94 -25.02
N SER A 60 0.32 -21.35 -23.76
CA SER A 60 -0.92 -21.16 -23.02
C SER A 60 -1.04 -19.68 -22.71
N ASN A 61 -1.48 -18.90 -23.70
CA ASN A 61 -2.18 -17.67 -23.43
C ASN A 61 -3.42 -18.09 -22.61
N GLN A 62 -3.34 -18.01 -21.28
CA GLN A 62 -4.55 -17.59 -20.58
C GLN A 62 -4.76 -16.17 -21.05
N GLY A 63 -5.60 -16.05 -22.08
CA GLY A 63 -5.85 -14.79 -22.74
C GLY A 63 -6.29 -13.80 -21.69
N GLU A 64 -5.47 -12.76 -21.50
CA GLU A 64 -5.90 -11.53 -20.87
C GLU A 64 -7.15 -10.97 -21.56
N PHE A 65 -7.53 -11.49 -22.74
CA PHE A 65 -8.69 -11.20 -23.59
C PHE A 65 -9.49 -12.47 -23.96
N ASP A 66 -10.81 -12.33 -24.12
CA ASP A 66 -11.73 -13.37 -24.60
C ASP A 66 -11.66 -13.55 -26.13
N GLU A 67 -12.46 -14.46 -26.67
CA GLU A 67 -12.54 -14.76 -28.12
C GLU A 67 -12.97 -13.54 -28.97
N PHE A 68 -13.48 -12.47 -28.33
CA PHE A 68 -13.86 -11.20 -28.95
C PHE A 68 -12.86 -10.07 -28.70
N GLY A 69 -11.70 -10.36 -28.12
CA GLY A 69 -10.65 -9.37 -27.84
C GLY A 69 -10.99 -8.43 -26.68
N GLN A 70 -11.89 -8.84 -25.77
CA GLN A 70 -12.21 -8.10 -24.54
C GLN A 70 -11.42 -8.66 -23.37
N PRO A 71 -10.64 -7.84 -22.63
CA PRO A 71 -9.89 -8.27 -21.48
C PRO A 71 -10.78 -8.93 -20.43
N THR A 72 -10.39 -10.12 -20.00
CA THR A 72 -11.13 -10.98 -19.05
C THR A 72 -10.86 -10.61 -17.59
N VAL A 73 -9.98 -9.64 -17.32
CA VAL A 73 -9.47 -9.32 -15.99
C VAL A 73 -10.05 -7.99 -15.49
N ASN A 74 -10.89 -8.05 -14.45
CA ASN A 74 -11.50 -6.87 -13.81
C ASN A 74 -10.58 -6.14 -12.81
N LEU A 75 -9.40 -6.69 -12.54
CA LEU A 75 -8.41 -6.13 -11.61
C LEU A 75 -7.09 -5.90 -12.34
N PHE A 76 -6.57 -4.69 -12.27
CA PHE A 76 -5.29 -4.31 -12.87
C PHE A 76 -4.42 -3.57 -11.85
N ARG A 77 -3.11 -3.68 -12.03
CA ARG A 77 -2.12 -3.05 -11.16
C ARG A 77 -1.83 -1.61 -11.62
N LEU A 78 -1.98 -0.65 -10.71
CA LEU A 78 -1.74 0.79 -10.97
C LEU A 78 -0.29 1.25 -10.73
N ALA A 79 0.42 0.57 -9.83
CA ALA A 79 1.78 0.91 -9.43
C ALA A 79 2.55 -0.38 -9.08
N VAL A 80 3.84 -0.39 -9.40
CA VAL A 80 4.77 -1.44 -8.95
C VAL A 80 5.47 -1.01 -7.67
N GLU A 81 5.60 0.31 -7.49
CA GLU A 81 6.23 0.94 -6.35
C GLU A 81 5.29 0.95 -5.13
N PRO A 82 5.83 1.02 -3.91
CA PRO A 82 5.01 1.15 -2.70
C PRO A 82 4.18 2.44 -2.73
N VAL A 83 2.88 2.31 -2.50
CA VAL A 83 1.93 3.43 -2.47
C VAL A 83 1.56 3.75 -1.02
N ALA A 84 1.64 5.03 -0.63
CA ALA A 84 1.27 5.49 0.72
C ALA A 84 -0.24 5.70 0.90
N GLY A 85 -0.97 5.90 -0.20
CA GLY A 85 -2.41 6.06 -0.24
C GLY A 85 -2.89 6.42 -1.64
N ALA A 86 -4.18 6.22 -1.91
CA ALA A 86 -4.80 6.48 -3.21
C ALA A 86 -6.26 6.94 -3.06
N VAL A 87 -6.78 7.57 -4.11
CA VAL A 87 -8.19 7.94 -4.25
C VAL A 87 -8.66 7.74 -5.68
N ALA A 88 -9.85 7.16 -5.84
CA ALA A 88 -10.57 7.14 -7.10
C ALA A 88 -11.59 8.28 -7.12
N PHE A 89 -11.67 9.02 -8.21
CA PHE A 89 -12.60 10.15 -8.34
C PHE A 89 -13.02 10.37 -9.80
N ASN A 90 -14.17 10.99 -9.98
CA ASN A 90 -14.65 11.42 -11.30
C ASN A 90 -13.90 12.70 -11.69
N LYS A 91 -12.95 12.58 -12.62
CA LYS A 91 -12.22 13.72 -13.20
C LYS A 91 -13.10 14.51 -14.17
N SER A 92 -13.99 13.81 -14.87
CA SER A 92 -15.05 14.38 -15.70
C SER A 92 -16.33 13.53 -15.53
N SER A 93 -17.44 13.93 -16.17
CA SER A 93 -18.70 13.16 -16.16
C SER A 93 -18.55 11.71 -16.66
N SER A 94 -17.47 11.44 -17.39
CA SER A 94 -17.27 10.16 -18.05
C SER A 94 -15.83 9.64 -17.89
N THR A 95 -15.03 10.23 -17.00
CA THR A 95 -13.63 9.83 -16.80
C THR A 95 -13.38 9.62 -15.32
N VAL A 96 -13.08 8.37 -14.95
CA VAL A 96 -12.61 8.04 -13.60
C VAL A 96 -11.09 8.06 -13.62
N ALA A 97 -10.50 8.70 -12.62
CA ALA A 97 -9.07 8.71 -12.42
C ALA A 97 -8.74 8.19 -11.02
N VAL A 98 -7.60 7.52 -10.90
CA VAL A 98 -7.01 7.19 -9.61
C VAL A 98 -5.77 8.04 -9.42
N ARG A 99 -5.72 8.73 -8.29
CA ARG A 99 -4.55 9.48 -7.87
C ARG A 99 -3.93 8.81 -6.66
N TYR A 100 -2.62 8.67 -6.66
CA TYR A 100 -1.89 8.01 -5.59
C TYR A 100 -0.56 8.69 -5.33
N VAL A 101 0.02 8.41 -4.16
CA VAL A 101 1.34 8.93 -3.76
C VAL A 101 2.32 7.79 -3.61
N ASP A 102 3.45 7.90 -4.30
CA ASP A 102 4.59 7.02 -4.08
C ASP A 102 5.18 7.26 -2.69
N ARG A 103 5.28 6.20 -1.90
CA ARG A 103 5.75 6.22 -0.52
C ARG A 103 7.20 6.73 -0.39
N ALA A 104 8.06 6.37 -1.35
CA ALA A 104 9.48 6.68 -1.27
C ALA A 104 9.76 8.15 -1.64
N THR A 105 9.13 8.63 -2.72
CA THR A 105 9.42 9.94 -3.31
C THR A 105 8.42 11.03 -2.93
N GLY A 106 7.24 10.66 -2.47
CA GLY A 106 6.09 11.55 -2.29
C GLY A 106 5.54 12.12 -3.59
N HIS A 107 5.94 11.58 -4.73
CA HIS A 107 5.40 12.04 -6.01
C HIS A 107 3.95 11.59 -6.14
N ILE A 108 3.12 12.53 -6.59
CA ILE A 108 1.71 12.27 -6.85
C ILE A 108 1.56 11.90 -8.31
N PHE A 109 0.96 10.74 -8.54
CA PHE A 109 0.65 10.23 -9.87
C PHE A 109 -0.84 10.11 -10.05
N GLU A 110 -1.27 10.23 -11.29
CA GLU A 110 -2.63 10.03 -11.74
C GLU A 110 -2.65 9.02 -12.88
N VAL A 111 -3.62 8.11 -12.84
CA VAL A 111 -3.90 7.14 -13.88
C VAL A 111 -5.37 7.28 -14.24
N ILE A 112 -5.67 7.48 -15.53
CA ILE A 112 -7.04 7.45 -16.04
C ILE A 112 -7.44 5.99 -16.20
N LEU A 113 -8.57 5.61 -15.61
CA LEU A 113 -9.08 4.25 -15.72
C LEU A 113 -9.76 4.05 -17.08
N PRO A 114 -9.56 2.89 -17.74
CA PRO A 114 -10.31 2.54 -18.93
C PRO A 114 -11.80 2.41 -18.59
N LYS A 115 -12.67 2.86 -19.50
CA LYS A 115 -14.13 2.81 -19.30
C LYS A 115 -14.74 1.47 -19.69
N ASP A 116 -14.04 0.71 -20.53
CA ASP A 116 -14.47 -0.59 -21.04
C ASP A 116 -13.40 -1.64 -20.74
N THR A 117 -13.76 -2.90 -20.96
CA THR A 117 -12.84 -4.01 -21.22
C THR A 117 -12.06 -3.70 -22.51
N ALA A 118 -11.22 -2.69 -22.52
CA ALA A 118 -10.26 -2.46 -23.59
C ALA A 118 -9.02 -1.96 -22.87
N MET A 119 -8.17 -2.92 -22.50
CA MET A 119 -6.93 -2.65 -21.78
C MET A 119 -5.95 -2.01 -22.77
N GLY A 120 -6.04 -0.69 -22.91
CA GLY A 120 -4.91 0.11 -23.33
C GLY A 120 -3.87 0.16 -22.21
N ALA A 121 -2.62 0.50 -22.55
CA ALA A 121 -1.59 0.74 -21.56
C ALA A 121 -2.05 1.85 -20.58
N LEU A 122 -2.05 1.56 -19.28
CA LEU A 122 -2.37 2.54 -18.25
C LEU A 122 -1.27 3.61 -18.23
N GLU A 123 -1.62 4.83 -18.66
CA GLU A 123 -0.68 5.93 -18.66
C GLU A 123 -0.57 6.54 -17.25
N LYS A 124 0.63 6.46 -16.67
CA LYS A 124 0.97 7.07 -15.38
C LYS A 124 1.42 8.50 -15.62
N LYS A 125 0.56 9.47 -15.33
CA LYS A 125 0.88 10.89 -15.40
C LYS A 125 1.34 11.42 -14.05
N ARG A 126 2.45 12.15 -14.03
CA ARG A 126 2.88 12.88 -12.84
C ARG A 126 2.01 14.13 -12.65
N VAL A 127 1.40 14.27 -11.49
CA VAL A 127 0.50 15.38 -11.16
C VAL A 127 1.29 16.63 -10.79
N ALA A 128 2.38 16.46 -10.04
CA ALA A 128 3.17 17.58 -9.55
C ALA A 128 4.67 17.26 -9.46
N ASN A 129 5.50 18.28 -9.71
CA ASN A 129 6.96 18.17 -9.64
C ASN A 129 7.52 18.62 -8.28
N LYS A 130 6.99 18.06 -7.20
CA LYS A 130 7.51 18.27 -5.84
C LYS A 130 7.85 16.91 -5.23
N THR A 131 9.06 16.82 -4.68
CA THR A 131 9.53 15.62 -3.96
C THR A 131 9.31 15.84 -2.48
N LEU A 132 8.67 14.88 -1.82
CA LEU A 132 8.40 14.87 -0.38
C LEU A 132 8.67 13.44 0.12
N PRO A 133 9.92 13.09 0.45
CA PRO A 133 10.27 11.70 0.74
C PRO A 133 9.68 11.24 2.08
N LYS A 134 9.79 9.92 2.35
CA LYS A 134 9.40 9.30 3.63
C LYS A 134 7.93 9.50 4.00
N ILE A 135 7.04 9.54 3.00
CA ILE A 135 5.61 9.51 3.25
C ILE A 135 5.27 8.13 3.77
N TYR A 136 4.59 8.01 4.90
CA TYR A 136 4.13 6.70 5.38
C TYR A 136 2.63 6.52 5.22
N GLU A 137 1.86 7.61 5.17
CA GLU A 137 0.42 7.58 5.06
C GLU A 137 -0.12 8.84 4.37
N VAL A 138 -1.21 8.67 3.62
CA VAL A 138 -1.84 9.74 2.85
C VAL A 138 -3.36 9.68 2.95
N TYR A 139 -3.98 10.86 3.09
CA TYR A 139 -5.43 11.04 3.08
C TYR A 139 -5.83 12.04 2.00
N PHE A 140 -6.48 11.55 0.94
CA PHE A 140 -6.97 12.40 -0.13
C PHE A 140 -8.36 12.93 0.16
N ARG A 141 -8.63 14.16 -0.27
CA ARG A 141 -9.99 14.65 -0.47
C ARG A 141 -10.67 13.83 -1.55
N THR A 142 -11.98 13.64 -1.43
CA THR A 142 -12.77 12.75 -2.30
C THR A 142 -12.77 13.14 -3.78
N ASP A 143 -12.49 14.40 -4.10
CA ASP A 143 -12.34 14.90 -5.48
C ASP A 143 -10.91 14.83 -6.03
N GLY A 144 -9.98 14.27 -5.24
CA GLY A 144 -8.55 14.16 -5.56
C GLY A 144 -7.77 15.48 -5.53
N GLN A 145 -8.40 16.64 -5.35
CA GLN A 145 -7.77 17.96 -5.49
C GLN A 145 -7.07 18.47 -4.23
N ALA A 146 -7.15 17.75 -3.12
CA ALA A 146 -6.35 18.02 -1.94
C ALA A 146 -5.90 16.72 -1.28
N VAL A 147 -4.79 16.78 -0.55
CA VAL A 147 -4.18 15.60 0.05
C VAL A 147 -3.43 15.98 1.31
N LEU A 148 -3.62 15.23 2.40
CA LEU A 148 -2.78 15.29 3.59
C LEU A 148 -1.72 14.22 3.46
N LEU A 149 -0.46 14.64 3.48
CA LEU A 149 0.69 13.74 3.58
C LEU A 149 1.17 13.71 5.03
N ARG A 150 1.38 12.50 5.53
CA ARG A 150 2.03 12.25 6.81
C ARG A 150 3.39 11.61 6.53
N SER A 151 4.45 12.30 6.94
CA SER A 151 5.84 11.89 6.70
C SER A 151 6.62 11.80 8.00
N LEU A 152 7.63 10.94 8.02
CA LEU A 152 8.58 10.92 9.13
C LEU A 152 9.56 12.08 8.98
N LYS A 153 9.72 12.87 10.04
CA LYS A 153 10.68 13.95 10.10
C LYS A 153 12.07 13.38 10.29
N ASP A 154 12.93 13.62 9.31
CA ASP A 154 14.33 13.18 9.32
C ASP A 154 14.41 11.68 9.66
N ASP A 155 15.30 11.29 10.58
CA ASP A 155 15.44 9.92 11.10
C ASP A 155 14.77 9.75 12.48
N SER A 156 13.73 10.53 12.75
CA SER A 156 12.93 10.44 13.99
C SER A 156 11.58 9.77 13.75
N ASP A 157 10.96 9.32 14.84
CA ASP A 157 9.57 8.84 14.85
C ASP A 157 8.54 9.97 14.89
N THR A 158 8.98 11.22 14.69
CA THR A 158 8.09 12.39 14.67
C THR A 158 7.39 12.49 13.33
N VAL A 159 6.07 12.60 13.36
CA VAL A 159 5.25 12.75 12.17
C VAL A 159 5.05 14.23 11.82
N GLU A 160 5.39 14.60 10.59
CA GLU A 160 5.01 15.88 9.99
C GLU A 160 3.74 15.73 9.15
N ASN A 161 2.83 16.70 9.31
CA ASN A 161 1.53 16.70 8.67
C ASN A 161 1.45 17.87 7.69
N LEU A 162 1.54 17.57 6.40
CA LEU A 162 1.53 18.55 5.32
C LEU A 162 0.33 18.33 4.41
N ALA A 163 -0.59 19.29 4.37
CA ALA A 163 -1.69 19.25 3.44
C ALA A 163 -1.36 20.06 2.18
N LEU A 164 -1.66 19.49 1.03
CA LEU A 164 -1.49 20.09 -0.29
C LEU A 164 -2.84 20.31 -0.94
N THR A 165 -3.00 21.48 -1.56
CA THR A 165 -4.07 21.75 -2.52
C THR A 165 -3.48 21.71 -3.92
N LEU A 166 -4.14 21.00 -4.83
CA LEU A 166 -3.72 20.73 -6.20
C LEU A 166 -4.61 21.50 -7.17
N THR A 167 -4.08 22.56 -7.76
CA THR A 167 -4.81 23.36 -8.75
C THR A 167 -4.46 22.87 -10.16
N PRO A 168 -5.44 22.41 -10.97
CA PRO A 168 -5.16 21.93 -12.31
C PRO A 168 -4.60 23.03 -13.20
N PRO A 169 -3.73 22.71 -14.17
CA PRO A 169 -3.24 23.67 -15.15
C PRO A 169 -4.40 24.24 -15.96
N LYS A 170 -4.26 25.49 -16.43
CA LYS A 170 -5.21 26.08 -17.38
C LYS A 170 -5.30 25.21 -18.65
N ALA A 171 -6.50 25.08 -19.21
CA ALA A 171 -6.90 24.12 -20.23
C ALA A 171 -6.11 24.14 -21.57
N THR A 172 -5.12 25.01 -21.73
CA THR A 172 -4.30 25.13 -22.93
C THR A 172 -3.05 24.24 -22.93
N SER A 173 -2.79 23.48 -21.86
CA SER A 173 -1.62 22.58 -21.78
C SER A 173 -2.06 21.14 -21.55
N THR A 174 -1.84 20.30 -22.56
CA THR A 174 -2.11 18.85 -22.52
C THR A 174 -1.22 18.13 -21.48
N ASP A 175 -0.09 18.75 -21.09
CA ASP A 175 0.91 18.23 -20.16
C ASP A 175 1.26 19.14 -18.98
N GLY A 176 0.34 20.02 -18.60
CA GLY A 176 0.55 20.88 -17.43
C GLY A 176 0.64 20.08 -16.12
N LEU A 177 1.63 20.41 -15.30
CA LEU A 177 1.69 20.02 -13.91
C LEU A 177 0.69 20.85 -13.10
N TYR A 178 0.15 20.27 -12.03
CA TYR A 178 -0.68 20.98 -11.07
C TYR A 178 0.17 21.95 -10.26
N GLU A 179 -0.38 23.13 -10.00
CA GLU A 179 0.18 24.04 -9.00
C GLU A 179 -0.14 23.50 -7.61
N ILE A 180 0.85 23.58 -6.71
CA ILE A 180 0.73 23.11 -5.33
C ILE A 180 0.73 24.30 -4.38
N SER A 181 -0.30 24.39 -3.55
CA SER A 181 -0.27 25.18 -2.31
C SER A 181 -0.17 24.25 -1.11
N ALA A 182 0.70 24.58 -0.15
CA ALA A 182 0.99 23.72 0.99
C ALA A 182 0.65 24.41 2.31
N ALA A 183 0.01 23.68 3.23
CA ALA A 183 -0.32 24.13 4.57
C ALA A 183 0.12 23.08 5.59
N VAL A 184 0.88 23.50 6.60
CA VAL A 184 1.27 22.63 7.72
C VAL A 184 0.12 22.53 8.70
N LEU A 185 -0.27 21.31 9.06
CA LEU A 185 -1.21 21.05 10.14
C LEU A 185 -0.43 20.86 11.43
N ARG A 186 -0.83 21.58 12.49
CA ARG A 186 -0.12 21.60 13.78
C ARG A 186 -0.75 20.60 14.75
N GLY A 187 0.06 20.18 15.73
CA GLY A 187 -0.33 19.25 16.78
C GLY A 187 0.14 17.83 16.51
N ASP A 188 0.11 17.01 17.56
CA ASP A 188 0.43 15.59 17.49
C ASP A 188 -0.80 14.82 17.00
N ILE A 189 -0.95 14.75 15.68
CA ILE A 189 -2.08 14.11 15.03
C ILE A 189 -1.94 12.59 15.13
N GLU A 190 -2.88 11.92 15.76
CA GLU A 190 -2.87 10.46 15.90
C GLU A 190 -3.68 9.77 14.80
N SER A 191 -4.96 10.13 14.68
CA SER A 191 -5.91 9.56 13.72
C SER A 191 -6.49 10.65 12.84
N VAL A 192 -6.74 10.31 11.57
CA VAL A 192 -7.34 11.21 10.57
C VAL A 192 -8.54 10.54 9.92
N ALA A 193 -9.59 11.31 9.63
CA ALA A 193 -10.67 10.91 8.74
C ALA A 193 -11.01 12.05 7.77
N VAL A 194 -11.26 11.70 6.51
CA VAL A 194 -11.67 12.65 5.48
C VAL A 194 -13.19 12.78 5.52
N GLY A 195 -13.67 14.01 5.68
CA GLY A 195 -15.08 14.35 5.66
C GLY A 195 -15.60 14.65 4.25
N ALA A 196 -16.89 14.96 4.16
CA ALA A 196 -17.48 15.48 2.94
C ALA A 196 -16.93 16.88 2.59
N GLY A 197 -16.85 17.17 1.29
CA GLY A 197 -16.36 18.45 0.79
C GLY A 197 -14.88 18.67 1.13
N ASN A 198 -14.56 19.82 1.73
CA ASN A 198 -13.20 20.22 2.07
C ASN A 198 -12.92 20.12 3.59
N THR A 199 -13.29 19.01 4.21
CA THR A 199 -13.18 18.85 5.67
C THR A 199 -12.27 17.67 6.02
N LEU A 200 -11.33 17.89 6.92
CA LEU A 200 -10.54 16.89 7.62
C LEU A 200 -10.94 16.87 9.08
N TYR A 201 -11.07 15.67 9.64
CA TYR A 201 -11.21 15.45 11.07
C TYR A 201 -9.94 14.77 11.57
N TYR A 202 -9.41 15.20 12.70
CA TYR A 202 -8.27 14.52 13.31
C TYR A 202 -8.26 14.63 14.84
N SER A 203 -7.70 13.61 15.48
CA SER A 203 -7.46 13.58 16.92
C SER A 203 -6.06 14.10 17.23
N LEU A 204 -5.98 14.88 18.31
CA LEU A 204 -4.77 15.49 18.82
C LEU A 204 -4.39 14.82 20.14
N LYS A 205 -3.24 14.12 20.15
CA LYS A 205 -2.76 13.36 21.31
C LYS A 205 -2.30 14.26 22.45
N ASP A 206 -1.74 15.42 22.14
CA ASP A 206 -1.27 16.42 23.10
C ASP A 206 -2.39 17.06 23.93
N SER A 207 -3.58 17.18 23.36
CA SER A 207 -4.73 17.88 23.95
C SER A 207 -5.97 17.02 24.19
N GLY A 208 -5.95 15.74 23.79
CA GLY A 208 -7.12 14.84 23.88
C GLY A 208 -8.34 15.35 23.10
N SER A 209 -8.13 16.20 22.10
CA SER A 209 -9.20 16.89 21.37
C SER A 209 -9.37 16.32 19.97
N ILE A 210 -10.61 16.27 19.51
CA ILE A 210 -10.95 16.01 18.10
C ILE A 210 -11.29 17.33 17.46
N VAL A 211 -10.60 17.65 16.37
CA VAL A 211 -10.76 18.91 15.64
C VAL A 211 -11.17 18.64 14.21
N SER A 212 -11.84 19.62 13.62
CA SER A 212 -12.05 19.71 12.17
C SER A 212 -11.27 20.89 11.60
N SER A 213 -10.75 20.73 10.38
CA SER A 213 -10.19 21.84 9.60
C SER A 213 -10.38 21.60 8.10
N ALA A 214 -10.18 22.63 7.30
CA ALA A 214 -10.01 22.45 5.87
C ALA A 214 -8.60 21.94 5.51
N PHE A 215 -8.41 21.33 4.33
CA PHE A 215 -7.09 20.88 3.85
C PHE A 215 -6.07 22.02 3.71
N ASN A 216 -6.50 23.27 3.60
CA ASN A 216 -5.60 24.43 3.62
C ASN A 216 -5.31 24.96 5.04
N ASN A 217 -5.66 24.19 6.08
CA ASN A 217 -5.57 24.54 7.50
C ASN A 217 -6.29 25.85 7.87
N ILE A 218 -7.41 26.13 7.19
CA ILE A 218 -8.32 27.22 7.53
C ILE A 218 -9.52 26.64 8.30
N ALA A 219 -10.17 27.48 9.10
CA ALA A 219 -11.40 27.15 9.83
C ALA A 219 -11.23 25.98 10.82
N LEU A 220 -10.13 25.97 11.55
CA LEU A 220 -9.90 25.03 12.64
C LEU A 220 -10.99 25.19 13.71
N LYS A 221 -11.64 24.08 14.08
CA LYS A 221 -12.68 24.05 15.11
C LYS A 221 -12.54 22.79 15.96
N THR A 222 -12.51 22.96 17.28
CA THR A 222 -12.63 21.84 18.22
C THR A 222 -14.06 21.34 18.24
N LEU A 223 -14.24 20.04 18.01
CA LEU A 223 -15.54 19.38 18.01
C LEU A 223 -15.82 18.68 19.35
N PHE A 224 -14.76 18.15 19.95
CA PHE A 224 -14.83 17.36 21.15
C PHE A 224 -13.50 17.42 21.89
N SER A 225 -13.55 17.35 23.22
CA SER A 225 -12.37 17.26 24.07
C SER A 225 -12.60 16.19 25.13
N SER A 226 -11.56 15.41 25.39
CA SER A 226 -11.58 14.30 26.35
C SER A 226 -10.27 14.22 27.11
N VAL A 227 -10.31 13.50 28.22
CA VAL A 227 -9.11 13.04 28.93
C VAL A 227 -8.45 11.84 28.24
N PHE A 228 -9.18 11.15 27.35
CA PHE A 228 -8.64 10.07 26.53
C PHE A 228 -8.02 10.62 25.25
N THR A 229 -6.85 10.12 24.88
CA THR A 229 -6.09 10.56 23.70
C THR A 229 -6.28 9.63 22.51
N ASP A 230 -6.49 8.34 22.76
CA ASP A 230 -6.38 7.28 21.74
C ASP A 230 -7.68 7.08 20.96
N TRP A 231 -8.05 8.09 20.17
CA TRP A 231 -9.26 8.06 19.33
C TRP A 231 -8.93 7.51 17.94
N ARG A 232 -9.76 6.56 17.48
CA ARG A 232 -9.75 6.08 16.09
C ARG A 232 -10.91 6.71 15.33
N LEU A 233 -10.58 7.59 14.40
CA LEU A 233 -11.55 8.23 13.53
C LEU A 233 -11.74 7.41 12.26
N SER A 234 -12.98 7.32 11.81
CA SER A 234 -13.32 6.72 10.53
C SER A 234 -14.43 7.53 9.88
N ALA A 235 -14.38 7.69 8.56
CA ALA A 235 -15.50 8.22 7.82
C ALA A 235 -16.64 7.19 7.80
N ALA A 236 -17.87 7.62 8.03
CA ALA A 236 -19.02 6.74 7.87
C ALA A 236 -19.30 6.51 6.38
N GLY A 237 -19.27 5.25 5.94
CA GLY A 237 -19.59 4.83 4.57
C GLY A 237 -18.42 4.12 3.88
N SER A 238 -18.69 2.99 3.23
CA SER A 238 -17.71 2.25 2.44
C SER A 238 -17.35 3.03 1.18
N SER A 239 -16.07 3.38 1.01
CA SER A 239 -15.52 3.93 -0.24
C SER A 239 -15.34 2.86 -1.34
N LEU A 240 -16.09 1.77 -1.28
CA LEU A 240 -16.21 0.77 -2.35
C LEU A 240 -17.48 1.09 -3.13
N ARG A 241 -17.37 1.93 -4.15
CA ARG A 241 -18.34 2.08 -5.23
C ARG A 241 -17.60 2.19 -6.55
#